data_AF-A0A2J4RER2-F1
#
_entry.id   AF-A0A2J4RER2-F1
#
_cell.length_a   1.000
_cell.length_b   1.000
_cell.length_c   1.000
_cell.angle_alpha   90.00
_cell.angle_beta   90.00
_cell.angle_gamma   90.00
#
_symmetry.space_group_name_H-M   'P 1'
#
loop_
_entity.id
_entity.type
_entity.pdbx_description
1 polymer ?
#
loop_
_entity_poly.entity_id
_entity_poly.type
_entity_poly.pdbx_seq_one_letter_code
_entity_poly.pdbx_strand_id
1 'polypeptide(L)'
;HGQCDTDAARKYARLAHLLDLPAATTRQGVASLLVAIQALKDEMSMPAGIRDTGVIAAEFEQRLAEMVGQALRDSCTPTNPRAPDAHALTELYRRAWTGNAVQGH
;
A
#
# COMPACT_ATOMS: atom_id res chain seq x y z
N HIS A 1 -11.22 10.09 5.81
CA HIS A 1 -10.07 10.96 6.03
C HIS A 1 -8.88 10.15 6.54
N GLY A 2 -7.74 10.17 5.84
CA GLY A 2 -6.51 9.55 6.33
C GLY A 2 -5.98 10.25 7.59
N GLN A 3 -5.65 9.49 8.63
CA GLN A 3 -5.06 10.02 9.87
C GLN A 3 -3.60 10.40 9.63
N CYS A 4 -3.36 11.65 9.23
CA CYS A 4 -2.01 12.19 8.99
C CYS A 4 -1.25 12.54 10.28
N ASP A 5 -1.76 12.16 11.45
CA ASP A 5 -1.16 12.44 12.77
C ASP A 5 -0.60 11.17 13.47
N THR A 6 -0.54 10.06 12.74
CA THR A 6 0.04 8.82 13.25
C THR A 6 1.57 8.86 13.24
N ASP A 7 2.21 8.04 14.09
CA ASP A 7 3.67 7.91 14.08
C ASP A 7 4.21 7.39 12.73
N ALA A 8 3.47 6.48 12.10
CA ALA A 8 3.77 6.01 10.75
C ALA A 8 3.73 7.17 9.74
N ALA A 9 2.71 8.04 9.78
CA ALA A 9 2.63 9.21 8.90
C ALA A 9 3.81 10.17 9.11
N ARG A 10 4.24 10.42 10.35
CA ARG A 10 5.43 11.23 10.65
C ARG A 10 6.71 10.61 10.10
N LYS A 11 6.88 9.28 10.21
CA LYS A 11 8.01 8.55 9.63
C LYS A 11 8.03 8.68 8.10
N TYR A 12 6.90 8.52 7.44
CA TYR A 12 6.80 8.70 5.98
C TYR A 12 7.09 10.13 5.54
N ALA A 13 6.60 11.13 6.26
CA ALA A 13 6.94 12.53 5.96
C ALA A 13 8.44 12.82 6.16
N ARG A 14 9.08 12.21 7.18
CA ARG A 14 10.53 12.29 7.36
C ARG A 14 11.29 11.64 6.21
N LEU A 15 10.84 10.48 5.70
CA LEU A 15 11.44 9.85 4.51
C LEU A 15 11.34 10.76 3.29
N ALA A 16 10.20 11.42 3.08
CA ALA A 16 10.05 12.39 2.00
C ALA A 16 11.06 13.54 2.13
N HIS A 17 11.27 14.06 3.35
CA HIS A 17 12.28 15.10 3.60
C HIS A 17 13.71 14.63 3.33
N LEU A 18 14.06 13.40 3.71
CA LEU A 18 15.39 12.82 3.45
C LEU A 18 15.67 12.59 1.96
N LEU A 19 14.62 12.48 1.15
CA LEU A 19 14.68 12.34 -0.31
C LEU A 19 14.53 13.69 -1.03
N ASP A 20 14.62 14.81 -0.29
CA ASP A 20 14.44 16.18 -0.81
C ASP A 20 13.09 16.41 -1.53
N LEU A 21 12.04 15.68 -1.13
CA LEU A 21 10.68 15.85 -1.64
C LEU A 21 9.91 16.92 -0.83
N PRO A 22 8.90 17.59 -1.42
CA PRO A 22 8.07 18.55 -0.70
C PRO A 22 7.37 17.93 0.52
N ALA A 23 7.68 18.42 1.72
CA ALA A 23 7.20 17.84 2.98
C ALA A 23 6.95 18.88 4.08
N ALA A 24 6.41 20.07 3.71
CA ALA A 24 6.15 21.15 4.67
C ALA A 24 5.10 20.77 5.73
N THR A 25 4.25 19.79 5.46
CA THR A 25 3.34 19.18 6.43
C THR A 25 3.43 17.66 6.36
N THR A 26 3.06 16.95 7.43
CA THR A 26 3.05 15.47 7.43
C THR A 26 2.18 14.90 6.30
N ARG A 27 1.02 15.51 6.05
CA ARG A 27 0.15 15.14 4.93
C ARG A 27 0.85 15.34 3.58
N GLN A 28 1.51 16.47 3.37
CA GLN A 28 2.24 16.74 2.14
C GLN A 28 3.39 15.74 1.95
N GLY A 29 4.18 15.48 3.00
CA GLY A 29 5.29 14.54 2.93
C GLY A 29 4.82 13.11 2.57
N VAL A 30 3.73 12.63 3.18
CA VAL A 30 3.13 11.33 2.82
C VAL A 30 2.68 11.32 1.35
N ALA A 31 2.01 12.37 0.89
CA ALA A 31 1.55 12.47 -0.50
C ALA A 31 2.71 12.51 -1.50
N SER A 32 3.76 13.31 -1.22
CA SER A 32 4.95 13.40 -2.07
C SER A 32 5.70 12.06 -2.14
N LEU A 33 5.81 11.34 -1.03
CA LEU A 33 6.40 10.00 -1.01
C LEU A 33 5.58 9.01 -1.86
N LEU A 34 4.26 9.05 -1.80
CA LEU A 34 3.39 8.21 -2.64
C LEU A 34 3.60 8.49 -4.13
N VAL A 35 3.67 9.76 -4.52
CA VAL A 35 3.92 10.16 -5.91
C VAL A 35 5.29 9.68 -6.37
N ALA A 36 6.33 9.84 -5.54
CA ALA A 36 7.68 9.38 -5.86
C ALA A 36 7.75 7.86 -6.04
N ILE A 37 7.08 7.09 -5.18
CA ILE A 37 7.00 5.62 -5.31
C ILE A 37 6.29 5.24 -6.62
N GLN A 38 5.21 5.93 -6.99
CA GLN A 38 4.51 5.65 -8.25
C GLN A 38 5.37 5.98 -9.46
N ALA A 39 6.04 7.14 -9.47
CA ALA A 39 6.96 7.51 -10.54
C ALA A 39 8.10 6.49 -10.71
N LEU A 40 8.66 5.99 -9.61
CA LEU A 40 9.70 4.95 -9.64
C LEU A 40 9.16 3.62 -10.21
N LYS A 41 7.95 3.21 -9.84
CA LYS A 41 7.30 2.02 -10.42
C LYS A 41 7.15 2.15 -11.94
N ASP A 42 6.73 3.33 -12.40
CA ASP A 42 6.51 3.60 -13.82
C ASP A 42 7.84 3.60 -14.59
N GLU A 43 8.89 4.20 -14.04
CA GLU A 43 10.25 4.18 -14.62
C GLU A 43 10.81 2.76 -14.75
N MET A 44 10.52 1.90 -13.76
CA MET A 44 10.89 0.49 -13.78
C MET A 44 9.96 -0.37 -14.66
N SER A 45 8.97 0.22 -15.33
CA SER A 45 7.94 -0.50 -16.11
C SER A 45 7.26 -1.61 -15.32
N MET A 46 7.01 -1.38 -14.02
CA MET A 46 6.32 -2.35 -13.17
C MET A 46 4.83 -2.44 -13.52
N PRO A 47 4.21 -3.63 -13.40
CA PRO A 47 2.77 -3.79 -13.51
C PRO A 47 2.01 -2.85 -12.56
N ALA A 48 0.90 -2.27 -13.03
CA ALA A 48 0.13 -1.33 -12.22
C ALA A 48 -0.60 -2.06 -11.08
N GLY A 49 -1.14 -3.25 -11.35
CA GLY A 49 -1.73 -4.15 -10.37
C GLY A 49 -1.47 -5.63 -10.64
N ILE A 50 -1.96 -6.50 -9.76
CA ILE A 50 -1.79 -7.95 -9.87
C ILE A 50 -2.45 -8.48 -11.16
N ARG A 51 -3.53 -7.86 -11.65
CA ARG A 51 -4.18 -8.28 -12.90
C ARG A 51 -3.25 -8.19 -14.12
N ASP A 52 -2.24 -7.31 -14.06
CA ASP A 52 -1.31 -7.05 -15.17
C ASP A 52 -0.10 -7.99 -15.14
N THR A 53 -0.01 -8.91 -14.16
CA THR A 53 1.10 -9.88 -14.03
C THR A 53 0.84 -11.22 -14.73
N GLY A 54 -0.31 -11.37 -15.41
CA GLY A 54 -0.72 -12.61 -16.07
C GLY A 54 -1.49 -13.59 -15.18
N VAL A 55 -1.81 -13.22 -13.95
CA VAL A 55 -2.67 -14.02 -13.06
C VAL A 55 -4.12 -14.00 -13.56
N ILE A 56 -4.77 -15.16 -13.54
CA ILE A 56 -6.18 -15.29 -13.95
C ILE A 56 -7.08 -14.79 -12.82
N ALA A 57 -8.04 -13.92 -13.14
CA ALA A 57 -8.95 -13.32 -12.15
C ALA A 57 -9.70 -14.36 -11.30
N ALA A 58 -10.16 -15.44 -11.94
CA ALA A 58 -10.86 -16.53 -11.25
C ALA A 58 -9.96 -17.26 -10.24
N GLU A 59 -8.70 -17.51 -10.60
CA GLU A 59 -7.74 -18.14 -9.69
C GLU A 59 -7.39 -17.22 -8.52
N PHE A 60 -7.21 -15.92 -8.79
CA PHE A 60 -6.98 -14.93 -7.74
C PHE A 60 -8.11 -14.93 -6.71
N GLU A 61 -9.37 -14.82 -7.13
CA GLU A 61 -10.52 -14.80 -6.22
C GLU A 61 -10.68 -16.13 -5.47
N GLN A 62 -10.43 -17.27 -6.13
CA GLN A 62 -10.47 -18.60 -5.48
C GLN A 62 -9.41 -18.74 -4.38
N ARG A 63 -8.22 -18.15 -4.57
CA ARG A 63 -7.09 -18.24 -3.64
C ARG A 63 -7.06 -17.09 -2.61
N LEU A 64 -7.91 -16.07 -2.79
CA LEU A 64 -7.91 -14.85 -1.97
C LEU A 64 -8.07 -15.14 -0.47
N ALA A 65 -9.02 -16.00 -0.09
CA ALA A 65 -9.25 -16.35 1.31
C ALA A 65 -8.03 -17.06 1.94
N GLU A 66 -7.36 -17.93 1.18
CA GLU A 66 -6.13 -18.59 1.63
C GLU A 66 -4.99 -17.58 1.81
N MET A 67 -4.76 -16.71 0.83
CA MET A 67 -3.73 -15.67 0.89
C MET A 67 -3.94 -14.72 2.08
N VAL A 68 -5.18 -14.35 2.39
CA VAL A 68 -5.52 -13.55 3.57
C VAL A 68 -5.22 -14.31 4.86
N GLY A 69 -5.61 -15.58 4.94
CA GLY A 69 -5.32 -16.43 6.10
C GLY A 69 -3.82 -16.67 6.31
N GLN A 70 -3.03 -16.73 5.23
CA GLN A 70 -1.56 -16.77 5.30
C GLN A 70 -0.99 -15.44 5.80
N ALA A 71 -1.42 -14.31 5.24
CA ALA A 71 -0.97 -12.98 5.65
C ALA A 71 -1.26 -12.69 7.14
N LEU A 72 -2.39 -13.14 7.70
CA LEU A 72 -2.68 -12.99 9.13
C LEU A 72 -1.77 -13.82 10.04
N ARG A 73 -1.23 -14.93 9.55
CA ARG A 73 -0.33 -15.83 10.30
C ARG A 73 1.14 -15.51 10.06
N ASP A 74 1.43 -14.57 9.16
CA ASP A 74 2.79 -14.14 8.87
C ASP A 74 3.39 -13.42 10.09
N SER A 75 4.62 -13.77 10.44
CA SER A 75 5.32 -13.22 11.61
C SER A 75 5.63 -11.73 11.48
N CYS A 76 5.56 -11.16 10.27
CA CYS A 76 5.75 -9.73 10.04
C CYS A 76 4.48 -8.93 10.36
N THR A 77 3.29 -9.52 10.24
CA THR A 77 2.00 -8.82 10.42
C THR A 77 1.85 -8.16 11.81
N PRO A 78 2.25 -8.79 12.94
CA PRO A 78 2.23 -8.15 14.25
C PRO A 78 3.12 -6.90 14.38
N THR A 79 4.12 -6.74 13.51
CA THR A 79 5.02 -5.57 13.52
C THR A 79 4.44 -4.37 12.78
N ASN A 80 3.31 -4.54 12.10
CA ASN A 80 2.65 -3.46 11.38
C ASN A 80 2.09 -2.43 12.37
N PRO A 81 2.33 -1.11 12.18
CA PRO A 81 1.77 -0.07 13.06
C PRO A 81 0.24 -0.05 13.11
N ARG A 82 -0.43 -0.68 12.14
CA ARG A 82 -1.86 -0.93 12.14
C ARG A 82 -2.11 -2.43 12.05
N ALA A 83 -2.65 -3.02 13.11
CA ALA A 83 -3.11 -4.40 13.10
C ALA A 83 -4.24 -4.56 12.05
N PRO A 84 -4.06 -5.38 11.00
CA PRO A 84 -5.10 -5.60 10.02
C PRO A 84 -5.98 -6.78 10.44
N ASP A 85 -7.26 -6.72 10.08
CA ASP A 85 -8.16 -7.87 10.14
C ASP A 85 -8.29 -8.54 8.76
N ALA A 86 -8.96 -9.69 8.71
CA ALA A 86 -9.15 -10.44 7.47
C ALA A 86 -9.85 -9.62 6.38
N HIS A 87 -10.81 -8.78 6.76
CA HIS A 87 -11.56 -7.95 5.83
C HIS A 87 -10.66 -6.83 5.26
N ALA A 88 -9.88 -6.17 6.10
CA ALA A 88 -8.93 -5.14 5.70
C ALA A 88 -7.87 -5.68 4.72
N LEU A 89 -7.35 -6.89 4.96
CA LEU A 89 -6.42 -7.55 4.03
C LEU A 89 -7.09 -7.96 2.73
N THR A 90 -8.32 -8.49 2.78
CA THR A 90 -9.09 -8.84 1.57
C THR A 90 -9.28 -7.62 0.68
N GLU A 91 -9.69 -6.49 1.26
CA GLU A 91 -9.86 -5.24 0.52
C GLU A 91 -8.54 -4.67 0.02
N LEU A 92 -7.44 -4.84 0.77
CA LEU A 92 -6.10 -4.46 0.32
C LEU A 92 -5.68 -5.27 -0.92
N TYR A 93 -5.89 -6.59 -0.92
CA TYR A 93 -5.62 -7.45 -2.08
C TYR A 93 -6.46 -7.06 -3.30
N ARG A 94 -7.75 -6.78 -3.13
CA ARG A 94 -8.63 -6.32 -4.24
C ARG A 94 -8.21 -4.97 -4.81
N ARG A 95 -7.73 -4.06 -3.97
CA ARG A 95 -7.16 -2.78 -4.44
C ARG A 95 -5.88 -3.02 -5.23
N ALA A 96 -4.99 -3.87 -4.71
CA ALA A 96 -3.77 -4.27 -5.40
C ALA A 96 -4.05 -5.00 -6.73
N TRP A 97 -5.17 -5.73 -6.84
CA TRP A 97 -5.59 -6.36 -8.10
C TRP A 97 -5.78 -5.35 -9.24
N THR A 98 -6.51 -4.27 -8.97
CA THR A 98 -6.80 -3.23 -9.97
C THR A 98 -5.67 -2.23 -10.20
N GLY A 99 -4.70 -2.16 -9.27
CA GLY A 99 -3.64 -1.16 -9.29
C GLY A 99 -4.07 0.22 -8.81
N ASN A 100 -5.26 0.35 -8.23
CA ASN A 100 -5.72 1.63 -7.71
C ASN A 100 -4.96 2.01 -6.44
N ALA A 101 -4.20 3.10 -6.51
CA ALA A 101 -3.69 3.79 -5.34
C ALA A 101 -4.87 4.17 -4.42
N VAL A 102 -4.64 4.10 -3.10
CA VAL A 102 -5.64 4.46 -2.09
C VAL A 102 -6.12 5.89 -2.37
N GLN A 103 -7.32 6.04 -2.93
CA GLN A 103 -8.03 7.31 -2.95
C GLN A 103 -8.46 7.58 -1.50
N GLY A 104 -7.59 8.24 -0.76
CA GLY A 104 -7.93 8.76 0.56
C GLY A 104 -8.96 9.86 0.42
N HIS A 105 -10.24 9.53 0.61
CA HIS A 105 -11.22 10.50 1.11
C HIS A 105 -10.98 10.69 2.61
#